data_AF-A0A101J7A5-F1
#
_entry.id   AF-A0A101J7A5-F1
#
_cell.length_a   1.000
_cell.length_b   1.000
_cell.length_c   1.000
_cell.angle_alpha   90.00
_cell.angle_beta   90.00
_cell.angle_gamma   90.00
#
_symmetry.space_group_name_H-M   'P 1'
#
loop_
_entity.id
_entity.type
_entity.pdbx_description
1 polymer ?
#
loop_
_entity_poly.entity_id
_entity_poly.type
_entity_poly.pdbx_seq_one_letter_code
_entity_poly.pdbx_strand_id
1 'polypeptide(L)'
;MKRLLAGVFAGVTALTLTVGCAKQLQQLEPKLEIKKAAEALGATGTSGFTLKAGGSVDDVIALAKKDSGTGEDAFTDEDADMLRKLFNSSITIAWDKAGDGTADDKALINATVDGVTGLEIRVVNGVTYVKAPITELAAKFGAPQAEIDSMRKDVGSEIPGVVTLIDGGWVSVAADDLKKITEGTVGVAPSIAPSTDPAQSEKLAAELKTSAEALIEGAEVVRDDKDKTHLTVTTTTVKAYEQGKRLIESLKTIAGAPAGETLDKALGDELDKPPADKPIVMDLWVDNGVFKAFEINLLQFVDGNTGRASLRVELAGGAAIAAPTDAKKLDVSKIFESFAGDAAVGSDLGGSDDLGGLGGGDAKTWAELVGTQSVLMALSDGGKPASHLKEAAKNMAMPGITVKVVRSGVAEVTSGRSVACVTVPSSTSGKSKVVAHAC
;
A
#
# COMPACT_ATOMS: atom_id res chain seq x y z
N MET A 1 0.59 18.42 5.57
CA MET A 1 0.07 17.05 5.79
C MET A 1 -1.44 17.05 6.11
N LYS A 2 -1.92 17.70 7.19
CA LYS A 2 -3.37 17.84 7.54
C LYS A 2 -4.35 18.11 6.40
N ARG A 3 -4.02 19.03 5.49
CA ARG A 3 -4.88 19.38 4.34
C ARG A 3 -4.95 18.27 3.28
N LEU A 4 -3.85 17.54 3.07
CA LEU A 4 -3.78 16.42 2.15
C LEU A 4 -4.58 15.23 2.69
N LEU A 5 -4.52 14.98 4.00
CA LEU A 5 -5.38 13.99 4.66
C LEU A 5 -6.87 14.33 4.46
N ALA A 6 -7.28 15.59 4.68
CA ALA A 6 -8.67 16.01 4.42
C ALA A 6 -9.11 15.80 2.96
N GLY A 7 -8.22 16.04 1.99
CA GLY A 7 -8.47 15.75 0.57
C GLY A 7 -8.63 14.25 0.28
N VAL A 8 -7.78 13.41 0.85
CA VAL A 8 -7.89 11.93 0.73
C VAL A 8 -9.21 11.45 1.34
N PHE A 9 -9.61 11.96 2.50
CA PHE A 9 -10.88 11.60 3.12
C PHE A 9 -12.08 12.02 2.27
N ALA A 10 -12.06 13.21 1.68
CA ALA A 10 -13.11 13.66 0.76
C ALA A 10 -13.23 12.75 -0.48
N GLY A 11 -12.10 12.30 -1.04
CA GLY A 11 -12.09 11.40 -2.19
C GLY A 11 -12.60 9.98 -1.87
N VAL A 12 -12.15 9.39 -0.76
CA VAL A 12 -12.56 8.02 -0.34
C VAL A 12 -14.04 7.97 0.03
N THR A 13 -14.52 8.97 0.77
CA THR A 13 -15.94 9.03 1.16
C THR A 13 -16.85 9.26 -0.05
N ALA A 14 -16.48 10.12 -1.00
CA ALA A 14 -17.27 10.31 -2.23
C ALA A 14 -17.49 9.02 -3.04
N LEU A 15 -16.57 8.04 -2.98
CA LEU A 15 -16.68 6.76 -3.69
C LEU A 15 -17.73 5.79 -3.09
N THR A 16 -18.23 6.05 -1.87
CA THR A 16 -18.81 5.00 -1.02
C THR A 16 -20.30 5.11 -0.73
N LEU A 17 -21.00 5.97 -1.46
CA LEU A 17 -22.44 6.13 -1.40
C LEU A 17 -23.18 4.86 -1.90
N THR A 18 -23.27 3.80 -1.10
CA THR A 18 -24.08 2.63 -1.45
C THR A 18 -25.31 2.53 -0.52
N VAL A 19 -26.48 2.59 -1.16
CA VAL A 19 -27.83 2.16 -0.75
C VAL A 19 -28.48 2.74 0.51
N GLY A 20 -29.53 3.53 0.31
CA GLY A 20 -30.74 3.50 1.15
C GLY A 20 -31.34 4.87 1.45
N CYS A 21 -32.20 5.37 0.54
CA CYS A 21 -33.50 6.03 0.79
C CYS A 21 -33.88 6.96 -0.38
N ALA A 22 -34.57 6.45 -1.41
CA ALA A 22 -35.02 7.24 -2.55
C ALA A 22 -36.54 7.48 -2.54
N LYS A 23 -37.05 8.39 -1.69
CA LYS A 23 -38.35 9.07 -1.89
C LYS A 23 -38.39 10.43 -1.18
N GLN A 24 -37.92 11.50 -1.83
CA GLN A 24 -38.55 12.83 -1.91
C GLN A 24 -37.54 13.91 -2.36
N LEU A 25 -38.03 14.85 -3.19
CA LEU A 25 -37.51 16.18 -3.58
C LEU A 25 -36.88 16.32 -4.98
N GLN A 26 -37.55 17.13 -5.80
CA GLN A 26 -37.31 17.47 -7.21
C GLN A 26 -36.48 18.76 -7.42
N GLN A 27 -35.84 19.33 -6.38
CA GLN A 27 -34.91 20.47 -6.52
C GLN A 27 -33.42 20.07 -6.35
N LEU A 28 -33.14 18.76 -6.47
CA LEU A 28 -31.87 18.11 -6.12
C LEU A 28 -31.19 17.42 -7.32
N GLU A 29 -31.50 17.75 -8.57
CA GLU A 29 -31.18 16.92 -9.75
C GLU A 29 -29.73 16.38 -9.79
N PRO A 30 -28.66 17.20 -9.64
CA PRO A 30 -27.29 16.68 -9.59
C PRO A 30 -27.00 15.79 -8.36
N LYS A 31 -27.48 16.17 -7.17
CA LYS A 31 -27.28 15.39 -5.94
C LYS A 31 -28.02 14.06 -5.98
N LEU A 32 -29.23 14.05 -6.55
CA LEU A 32 -30.02 12.84 -6.75
C LEU A 32 -29.37 11.93 -7.79
N GLU A 33 -28.80 12.49 -8.85
CA GLU A 33 -28.03 11.72 -9.83
C GLU A 33 -26.80 11.07 -9.20
N ILE A 34 -26.03 11.79 -8.38
CA ILE A 34 -24.90 11.21 -7.63
C ILE A 34 -25.39 10.07 -6.72
N LYS A 35 -26.47 10.27 -5.96
CA LYS A 35 -27.05 9.24 -5.08
C LYS A 35 -27.45 7.99 -5.89
N LYS A 36 -28.15 8.15 -7.02
CA LYS A 36 -28.55 7.03 -7.89
C LYS A 36 -27.36 6.31 -8.52
N ALA A 37 -26.36 7.06 -8.97
CA ALA A 37 -25.17 6.49 -9.60
C ALA A 37 -24.38 5.61 -8.63
N ALA A 38 -24.35 6.01 -7.38
CA ALA A 38 -23.67 5.25 -6.36
C ALA A 38 -24.53 4.09 -5.80
N GLU A 39 -25.86 4.23 -5.76
CA GLU A 39 -26.78 3.09 -5.56
C GLU A 39 -26.60 2.02 -6.65
N ALA A 40 -26.50 2.44 -7.92
CA ALA A 40 -26.26 1.54 -9.04
C ALA A 40 -24.91 0.83 -8.92
N LEU A 41 -23.87 1.53 -8.46
CA LEU A 41 -22.55 0.95 -8.21
C LEU A 41 -22.57 -0.16 -7.15
N GLY A 42 -23.34 0.03 -6.07
CA GLY A 42 -23.46 -0.96 -5.00
C GLY A 42 -24.31 -2.17 -5.38
N ALA A 43 -25.25 -2.00 -6.31
CA ALA A 43 -26.20 -3.05 -6.69
C ALA A 43 -25.64 -4.07 -7.70
N THR A 44 -24.53 -3.79 -8.38
CA THR A 44 -24.04 -4.65 -9.46
C THR A 44 -23.41 -5.95 -8.97
N GLY A 45 -22.92 -6.02 -7.72
CA GLY A 45 -22.14 -7.15 -7.22
C GLY A 45 -20.75 -7.28 -7.85
N THR A 46 -20.61 -6.86 -9.12
CA THR A 46 -19.37 -6.75 -9.87
C THR A 46 -19.02 -5.28 -10.10
N SER A 47 -17.84 -4.84 -9.66
CA SER A 47 -17.39 -3.47 -9.87
C SER A 47 -15.88 -3.37 -9.76
N GLY A 48 -15.31 -2.25 -10.18
CA GLY A 48 -13.90 -1.94 -9.97
C GLY A 48 -13.61 -0.48 -10.19
N PHE A 49 -12.43 -0.06 -9.77
CA PHE A 49 -11.94 1.28 -9.98
C PHE A 49 -10.45 1.29 -10.26
N THR A 50 -10.03 2.20 -11.13
CA THR A 50 -8.66 2.48 -11.48
C THR A 50 -8.27 3.83 -10.89
N LEU A 51 -7.34 3.83 -9.95
CA LEU A 51 -6.68 5.02 -9.45
C LEU A 51 -5.51 5.37 -10.36
N LYS A 52 -5.40 6.63 -10.75
CA LYS A 52 -4.26 7.16 -11.50
C LYS A 52 -4.01 8.62 -11.17
N ALA A 53 -2.80 9.09 -11.43
CA ALA A 53 -2.55 10.53 -11.40
C ALA A 53 -3.20 11.19 -12.63
N GLY A 54 -3.70 12.41 -12.45
CA GLY A 54 -4.28 13.25 -13.49
C GLY A 54 -3.68 14.66 -13.46
N GLY A 55 -3.95 15.46 -14.49
CA GLY A 55 -3.39 16.80 -14.63
C GLY A 55 -2.01 16.82 -15.33
N SER A 56 -1.14 17.72 -14.88
CA SER A 56 0.18 18.00 -15.45
C SER A 56 1.27 17.45 -14.52
N VAL A 57 2.04 16.48 -15.03
CA VAL A 57 3.23 16.00 -14.30
C VAL A 57 4.30 17.07 -14.16
N ASP A 58 4.41 17.97 -15.15
CA ASP A 58 5.38 19.06 -15.10
C ASP A 58 5.07 20.05 -13.97
N ASP A 59 3.80 20.20 -13.57
CA ASP A 59 3.42 21.01 -12.40
C ASP A 59 3.89 20.36 -11.09
N VAL A 60 3.83 19.02 -11.00
CA VAL A 60 4.35 18.28 -9.85
C VAL A 60 5.87 18.39 -9.79
N ILE A 61 6.55 18.23 -10.94
CA ILE A 61 8.00 18.38 -11.05
C ILE A 61 8.43 19.80 -10.67
N ALA A 62 7.72 20.82 -11.16
CA ALA A 62 8.00 22.20 -10.83
C ALA A 62 7.85 22.47 -9.32
N LEU A 63 6.82 21.90 -8.69
CA LEU A 63 6.66 21.96 -7.23
C LEU A 63 7.80 21.25 -6.51
N ALA A 64 8.14 20.02 -6.91
CA ALA A 64 9.19 19.24 -6.29
C ALA A 64 10.56 19.93 -6.38
N LYS A 65 10.92 20.48 -7.54
CA LYS A 65 12.14 21.28 -7.75
C LYS A 65 12.16 22.54 -6.89
N LYS A 66 11.02 23.22 -6.74
CA LYS A 66 10.90 24.40 -5.89
C LYS A 66 11.12 24.05 -4.41
N ASP A 67 10.55 22.95 -3.95
CA ASP A 67 10.60 22.54 -2.54
C ASP A 67 11.94 21.91 -2.16
N SER A 68 12.64 21.26 -3.10
CA SER A 68 13.95 20.63 -2.85
C SER A 68 15.12 21.60 -2.74
N GLY A 69 14.95 22.85 -3.19
CA GLY A 69 16.04 23.85 -3.22
C GLY A 69 17.17 23.47 -4.19
N THR A 70 18.40 23.93 -3.88
CA THR A 70 19.59 23.77 -4.76
C THR A 70 20.74 23.02 -4.07
N GLY A 71 20.45 22.24 -3.03
CA GLY A 71 21.45 21.45 -2.31
C GLY A 71 21.92 20.20 -3.08
N GLU A 72 22.83 19.43 -2.47
CA GLU A 72 23.29 18.14 -3.03
C GLU A 72 22.16 17.09 -3.12
N ASP A 73 21.12 17.23 -2.29
CA ASP A 73 19.89 16.41 -2.30
C ASP A 73 18.75 17.08 -3.10
N ALA A 74 19.05 18.05 -3.97
CA ALA A 74 18.04 18.72 -4.78
C ALA A 74 17.41 17.75 -5.79
N PHE A 75 16.13 17.98 -6.10
CA PHE A 75 15.39 17.19 -7.07
C PHE A 75 16.08 17.24 -8.44
N THR A 76 16.51 16.07 -8.89
CA THR A 76 17.32 15.88 -10.10
C THR A 76 16.45 15.68 -11.35
N ASP A 77 17.09 15.59 -12.51
CA ASP A 77 16.37 15.23 -13.73
C ASP A 77 16.05 13.73 -13.78
N GLU A 78 16.85 12.89 -13.12
CA GLU A 78 16.54 11.48 -12.87
C GLU A 78 15.27 11.33 -12.02
N ASP A 79 15.12 12.13 -10.96
CA ASP A 79 13.89 12.17 -10.15
C ASP A 79 12.68 12.62 -10.98
N ALA A 80 12.89 13.58 -11.89
CA ALA A 80 11.85 14.04 -12.81
C ALA A 80 11.38 12.93 -13.75
N ASP A 81 12.29 12.13 -14.30
CA ASP A 81 11.96 10.98 -15.14
C ASP A 81 11.23 9.88 -14.35
N MET A 82 11.68 9.58 -13.14
CA MET A 82 11.01 8.66 -12.23
C MET A 82 9.58 9.12 -11.92
N LEU A 83 9.41 10.41 -11.60
CA LEU A 83 8.10 10.98 -11.31
C LEU A 83 7.17 10.92 -12.53
N ARG A 84 7.68 11.09 -13.75
CA ARG A 84 6.89 10.89 -14.99
C ARG A 84 6.38 9.46 -15.13
N LYS A 85 7.25 8.48 -14.91
CA LYS A 85 6.88 7.06 -14.95
C LYS A 85 5.81 6.73 -13.90
N LEU A 86 5.98 7.23 -12.67
CA LEU A 86 5.00 7.07 -11.60
C LEU A 86 3.67 7.77 -11.90
N PHE A 87 3.71 8.97 -12.49
CA PHE A 87 2.50 9.70 -12.87
C PHE A 87 1.70 9.00 -13.96
N ASN A 88 2.38 8.30 -14.88
CA ASN A 88 1.76 7.45 -15.91
C ASN A 88 1.34 6.07 -15.37
N SER A 89 1.49 5.82 -14.07
CA SER A 89 1.10 4.57 -13.44
C SER A 89 -0.36 4.59 -12.98
N SER A 90 -0.95 3.41 -12.84
CA SER A 90 -2.31 3.24 -12.34
C SER A 90 -2.45 1.97 -11.52
N ILE A 91 -3.40 1.97 -10.60
CA ILE A 91 -3.75 0.80 -9.80
C ILE A 91 -5.24 0.54 -10.02
N THR A 92 -5.57 -0.67 -10.47
CA THR A 92 -6.94 -1.13 -10.66
C THR A 92 -7.29 -2.13 -9.58
N ILE A 93 -8.41 -1.91 -8.92
CA ILE A 93 -9.01 -2.84 -7.95
C ILE A 93 -10.38 -3.20 -8.50
N ALA A 94 -10.67 -4.47 -8.65
CA ALA A 94 -11.98 -4.95 -9.09
C ALA A 94 -12.42 -6.18 -8.29
N TRP A 95 -13.73 -6.38 -8.21
CA TRP A 95 -14.34 -7.51 -7.54
C TRP A 95 -15.58 -7.98 -8.30
N ASP A 96 -15.90 -9.25 -8.12
CA ASP A 96 -17.08 -9.92 -8.64
C ASP A 96 -17.65 -10.77 -7.50
N LYS A 97 -18.70 -10.26 -6.85
CA LYS A 97 -19.40 -10.98 -5.81
C LYS A 97 -20.34 -12.00 -6.44
N ALA A 98 -20.03 -13.28 -6.27
CA ALA A 98 -20.85 -14.36 -6.78
C ALA A 98 -21.61 -14.99 -5.61
N GLY A 99 -22.93 -15.16 -5.75
CA GLY A 99 -23.76 -15.87 -4.77
C GLY A 99 -23.80 -15.28 -3.35
N ASP A 100 -24.23 -16.13 -2.42
CA ASP A 100 -24.29 -15.85 -0.99
C ASP A 100 -23.06 -16.47 -0.29
N GLY A 101 -21.93 -15.78 -0.29
CA GLY A 101 -20.70 -16.24 0.35
C GLY A 101 -19.45 -15.56 -0.19
N THR A 102 -18.28 -16.06 0.21
CA THR A 102 -16.96 -15.59 -0.29
C THR A 102 -16.20 -16.64 -1.08
N ALA A 103 -16.78 -17.83 -1.28
CA ALA A 103 -16.09 -18.97 -1.87
C ALA A 103 -15.93 -18.85 -3.39
N ASP A 104 -16.93 -18.24 -4.04
CA ASP A 104 -17.02 -17.97 -5.48
C ASP A 104 -16.75 -16.49 -5.83
N ASP A 105 -16.51 -15.66 -4.81
CA ASP A 105 -16.07 -14.28 -4.99
C ASP A 105 -14.75 -14.22 -5.75
N LYS A 106 -14.63 -13.22 -6.62
CA LYS A 106 -13.42 -12.95 -7.36
C LYS A 106 -12.93 -11.54 -7.09
N ALA A 107 -11.62 -11.38 -7.05
CA ALA A 107 -10.98 -10.09 -6.88
C ALA A 107 -9.78 -9.94 -7.83
N LEU A 108 -9.49 -8.71 -8.22
CA LEU A 108 -8.37 -8.33 -9.05
C LEU A 108 -7.72 -7.09 -8.43
N ILE A 109 -6.40 -7.13 -8.27
CA ILE A 109 -5.57 -5.97 -8.02
C ILE A 109 -4.52 -5.95 -9.13
N ASN A 110 -4.44 -4.89 -9.90
CA ASN A 110 -3.48 -4.74 -10.98
C ASN A 110 -2.80 -3.38 -10.87
N ALA A 111 -1.47 -3.35 -10.80
CA ALA A 111 -0.69 -2.14 -10.95
C ALA A 111 -0.14 -2.08 -12.38
N THR A 112 -0.31 -0.98 -13.09
CA THR A 112 0.36 -0.69 -14.35
C THR A 112 1.36 0.43 -14.08
N VAL A 113 2.62 0.26 -14.51
CA VAL A 113 3.70 1.22 -14.30
C VAL A 113 4.20 1.73 -15.64
N ASP A 114 3.94 3.01 -15.93
CA ASP A 114 4.27 3.65 -17.22
C ASP A 114 3.87 2.80 -18.45
N GLY A 115 2.63 2.32 -18.44
CA GLY A 115 2.05 1.47 -19.48
C GLY A 115 2.48 0.00 -19.47
N VAL A 116 3.44 -0.39 -18.63
CA VAL A 116 3.86 -1.80 -18.47
C VAL A 116 3.02 -2.43 -17.36
N THR A 117 2.53 -3.65 -17.56
CA THR A 117 1.87 -4.39 -16.48
C THR A 117 2.88 -4.59 -15.34
N GLY A 118 2.51 -4.19 -14.14
CA GLY A 118 3.29 -4.39 -12.93
C GLY A 118 2.84 -5.64 -12.19
N LEU A 119 2.51 -5.50 -10.91
CA LEU A 119 1.97 -6.58 -10.10
C LEU A 119 0.48 -6.78 -10.43
N GLU A 120 0.12 -8.01 -10.79
CA GLU A 120 -1.26 -8.43 -10.94
C GLU A 120 -1.56 -9.58 -9.98
N ILE A 121 -2.59 -9.40 -9.16
CA ILE A 121 -3.12 -10.39 -8.21
C ILE A 121 -4.57 -10.65 -8.57
N ARG A 122 -4.93 -11.93 -8.73
CA ARG A 122 -6.32 -12.35 -8.89
C ARG A 122 -6.68 -13.35 -7.81
N VAL A 123 -7.84 -13.21 -7.20
CA VAL A 123 -8.43 -14.26 -6.37
C VAL A 123 -9.60 -14.81 -7.15
N VAL A 124 -9.60 -16.11 -7.43
CA VAL A 124 -10.68 -16.79 -8.16
C VAL A 124 -10.92 -18.15 -7.53
N ASN A 125 -12.14 -18.38 -7.03
CA ASN A 125 -12.57 -19.64 -6.43
C ASN A 125 -11.62 -20.14 -5.32
N GLY A 126 -11.22 -19.24 -4.41
CA GLY A 126 -10.31 -19.58 -3.29
C GLY A 126 -8.84 -19.80 -3.67
N VAL A 127 -8.44 -19.52 -4.91
CA VAL A 127 -7.04 -19.57 -5.36
C VAL A 127 -6.55 -18.18 -5.69
N THR A 128 -5.40 -17.81 -5.13
CA THR A 128 -4.70 -16.56 -5.43
C THR A 128 -3.71 -16.80 -6.56
N TYR A 129 -3.83 -16.03 -7.63
CA TYR A 129 -2.92 -16.01 -8.76
C TYR A 129 -2.13 -14.72 -8.73
N VAL A 130 -0.83 -14.80 -8.94
CA VAL A 130 0.08 -13.65 -8.93
C VAL A 130 0.90 -13.65 -10.21
N LYS A 131 1.07 -12.47 -10.80
CA LYS A 131 1.95 -12.21 -11.94
C LYS A 131 2.71 -10.93 -11.65
N ALA A 132 4.01 -10.92 -11.89
CA ALA A 132 4.82 -9.72 -11.78
C ALA A 132 5.95 -9.79 -12.81
N PRO A 133 5.89 -9.08 -13.95
CA PRO A 133 6.92 -9.13 -14.97
C PRO A 133 8.14 -8.31 -14.54
N ILE A 134 8.87 -8.82 -13.54
CA ILE A 134 10.00 -8.13 -12.91
C ILE A 134 11.06 -7.79 -13.96
N THR A 135 11.30 -8.67 -14.92
CA THR A 135 12.26 -8.41 -16.00
C THR A 135 11.85 -7.19 -16.84
N GLU A 136 10.58 -7.11 -17.25
CA GLU A 136 10.09 -5.98 -18.04
C GLU A 136 10.09 -4.67 -17.24
N LEU A 137 9.67 -4.73 -15.97
CA LEU A 137 9.70 -3.59 -15.05
C LEU A 137 11.14 -3.11 -14.82
N ALA A 138 12.05 -4.01 -14.47
CA ALA A 138 13.44 -3.68 -14.19
C ALA A 138 14.11 -3.07 -15.44
N ALA A 139 13.87 -3.64 -16.63
CA ALA A 139 14.32 -3.05 -17.89
C ALA A 139 13.74 -1.64 -18.12
N LYS A 140 12.45 -1.43 -17.83
CA LYS A 140 11.77 -0.12 -17.93
C LYS A 140 12.39 0.94 -17.00
N PHE A 141 12.92 0.52 -15.87
CA PHE A 141 13.64 1.38 -14.92
C PHE A 141 15.16 1.41 -15.14
N GLY A 142 15.67 0.80 -16.21
CA GLY A 142 17.09 0.86 -16.58
C GLY A 142 18.00 -0.07 -15.79
N ALA A 143 17.45 -1.08 -15.09
CA ALA A 143 18.24 -2.09 -14.41
C ALA A 143 19.06 -2.90 -15.43
N PRO A 144 20.35 -3.17 -15.17
CA PRO A 144 21.15 -4.03 -16.04
C PRO A 144 20.58 -5.46 -16.10
N GLN A 145 20.50 -6.03 -17.31
CA GLN A 145 20.02 -7.41 -17.49
C GLN A 145 20.82 -8.42 -16.65
N ALA A 146 22.13 -8.20 -16.48
CA ALA A 146 22.99 -9.06 -15.66
C ALA A 146 22.57 -9.12 -14.18
N GLU A 147 22.05 -8.03 -13.62
CA GLU A 147 21.53 -8.02 -12.23
C GLU A 147 20.24 -8.83 -12.11
N ILE A 148 19.34 -8.70 -13.11
CA ILE A 148 18.10 -9.48 -13.20
C ILE A 148 18.43 -10.97 -13.34
N ASP A 149 19.40 -11.31 -14.20
CA ASP A 149 19.84 -12.68 -14.43
C ASP A 149 20.49 -13.29 -13.17
N SER A 150 21.27 -12.50 -12.41
CA SER A 150 21.83 -12.92 -11.12
C SER A 150 20.71 -13.20 -10.13
N MET A 151 19.80 -12.25 -9.91
CA MET A 151 18.65 -12.41 -9.01
C MET A 151 17.80 -13.62 -9.40
N ARG A 152 17.55 -13.81 -10.70
CA ARG A 152 16.82 -14.97 -11.23
C ARG A 152 17.52 -16.28 -10.89
N LYS A 153 18.85 -16.34 -11.03
CA LYS A 153 19.64 -17.52 -10.73
C LYS A 153 19.62 -17.82 -9.23
N ASP A 154 19.88 -16.82 -8.40
CA ASP A 154 20.00 -16.94 -6.96
C ASP A 154 18.68 -17.39 -6.34
N VAL A 155 17.60 -16.62 -6.58
CA VAL A 155 16.27 -16.92 -6.03
C VAL A 155 15.67 -18.16 -6.69
N GLY A 156 15.96 -18.39 -7.97
CA GLY A 156 15.41 -19.50 -8.74
C GLY A 156 15.87 -20.88 -8.30
N SER A 157 17.10 -21.00 -7.78
CA SER A 157 17.59 -22.25 -7.19
C SER A 157 16.97 -22.56 -5.83
N GLU A 158 16.61 -21.53 -5.07
CA GLU A 158 16.11 -21.66 -3.69
C GLU A 158 14.60 -21.89 -3.64
N ILE A 159 13.85 -21.23 -4.53
CA ILE A 159 12.38 -21.20 -4.49
C ILE A 159 11.81 -21.68 -5.83
N PRO A 160 11.48 -22.97 -5.97
CA PRO A 160 10.85 -23.51 -7.17
C PRO A 160 9.58 -22.74 -7.53
N GLY A 161 9.53 -22.18 -8.74
CA GLY A 161 8.38 -21.42 -9.25
C GLY A 161 8.55 -19.89 -9.21
N VAL A 162 9.48 -19.34 -8.41
CA VAL A 162 9.72 -17.89 -8.36
C VAL A 162 10.28 -17.34 -9.67
N VAL A 163 11.03 -18.14 -10.43
CA VAL A 163 11.50 -17.78 -11.77
C VAL A 163 10.33 -17.52 -12.70
N THR A 164 9.24 -18.27 -12.56
CA THR A 164 8.03 -18.03 -13.38
C THR A 164 7.42 -16.69 -13.02
N LEU A 165 7.44 -16.28 -11.75
CA LEU A 165 7.03 -14.94 -11.37
C LEU A 165 7.97 -13.90 -11.98
N ILE A 166 9.29 -13.99 -11.80
CA ILE A 166 10.30 -13.05 -12.34
C ILE A 166 10.19 -12.86 -13.87
N ASP A 167 9.90 -13.95 -14.58
CA ASP A 167 9.70 -13.98 -16.03
C ASP A 167 8.35 -13.40 -16.48
N GLY A 168 7.51 -12.96 -15.55
CA GLY A 168 6.18 -12.42 -15.85
C GLY A 168 5.12 -13.48 -16.14
N GLY A 169 5.38 -14.74 -15.79
CA GLY A 169 4.38 -15.81 -15.82
C GLY A 169 3.45 -15.78 -14.61
N TRP A 170 2.32 -16.47 -14.73
CA TRP A 170 1.38 -16.65 -13.62
C TRP A 170 1.86 -17.74 -12.66
N VAL A 171 1.78 -17.44 -11.36
CA VAL A 171 1.89 -18.41 -10.30
C VAL A 171 0.59 -18.49 -9.50
N SER A 172 0.29 -19.64 -8.90
CA SER A 172 -0.91 -19.86 -8.08
C SER A 172 -0.54 -20.33 -6.68
N VAL A 173 -1.26 -19.82 -5.69
CA VAL A 173 -1.14 -20.14 -4.27
C VAL A 173 -2.55 -20.38 -3.73
N ALA A 174 -2.74 -21.46 -2.97
CA ALA A 174 -4.02 -21.69 -2.31
C ALA A 174 -4.23 -20.66 -1.19
N ALA A 175 -5.44 -20.12 -1.04
CA ALA A 175 -5.72 -19.11 -0.01
C ALA A 175 -5.42 -19.63 1.42
N ASP A 176 -5.66 -20.91 1.69
CA ASP A 176 -5.33 -21.55 2.96
C ASP A 176 -3.83 -21.56 3.25
N ASP A 177 -3.00 -21.71 2.22
CA ASP A 177 -1.56 -21.67 2.41
C ASP A 177 -1.12 -20.23 2.68
N LEU A 178 -1.71 -19.24 2.00
CA LEU A 178 -1.48 -17.81 2.25
C LEU A 178 -1.84 -17.42 3.70
N LYS A 179 -2.92 -17.97 4.25
CA LYS A 179 -3.33 -17.78 5.64
C LYS A 179 -2.30 -18.33 6.64
N LYS A 180 -1.73 -19.51 6.36
CA LYS A 180 -0.64 -20.04 7.19
C LYS A 180 0.59 -19.13 7.15
N ILE A 181 0.84 -18.45 6.01
CA ILE A 181 1.95 -17.48 5.90
C ILE A 181 1.72 -16.27 6.82
N THR A 182 0.54 -15.66 6.72
CA THR A 182 0.22 -14.47 7.50
C THR A 182 0.15 -14.76 9.00
N GLU A 183 -0.32 -15.96 9.37
CA GLU A 183 -0.37 -16.40 10.77
C GLU A 183 1.00 -16.85 11.32
N GLY A 184 1.88 -17.40 10.47
CA GLY A 184 3.13 -18.05 10.90
C GLY A 184 4.41 -17.21 10.84
N THR A 185 4.49 -16.17 10.00
CA THR A 185 5.80 -15.57 9.64
C THR A 185 6.11 -14.23 10.30
N VAL A 186 5.10 -13.42 10.64
CA VAL A 186 5.36 -11.99 10.82
C VAL A 186 5.40 -11.53 12.27
N GLY A 187 4.73 -12.18 13.23
CA GLY A 187 4.57 -11.64 14.60
C GLY A 187 3.82 -10.28 14.66
N VAL A 188 3.72 -9.59 13.54
CA VAL A 188 2.75 -8.58 13.17
C VAL A 188 1.46 -9.36 12.91
N ALA A 189 0.58 -9.40 13.91
CA ALA A 189 -0.82 -9.68 13.64
C ALA A 189 -1.24 -8.81 12.44
N PRO A 190 -1.95 -9.35 11.42
CA PRO A 190 -2.37 -8.54 10.29
C PRO A 190 -3.26 -7.41 10.81
N SER A 191 -2.66 -6.25 11.06
CA SER A 191 -3.31 -5.10 11.70
C SER A 191 -4.33 -4.42 10.78
N ILE A 192 -4.52 -4.98 9.59
CA ILE A 192 -5.38 -4.48 8.53
C ILE A 192 -6.11 -5.61 7.79
N ALA A 193 -6.15 -6.83 8.34
CA ALA A 193 -7.08 -7.81 7.80
C ALA A 193 -8.50 -7.25 8.01
N PRO A 194 -9.28 -6.98 6.95
CA PRO A 194 -10.67 -6.59 7.11
C PRO A 194 -11.35 -7.66 7.96
N SER A 195 -12.19 -7.22 8.90
CA SER A 195 -12.85 -8.13 9.81
C SER A 195 -13.55 -9.24 9.02
N THR A 196 -13.29 -10.49 9.42
CA THR A 196 -14.01 -11.65 8.88
C THR A 196 -15.42 -11.77 9.44
N ASP A 197 -15.80 -10.90 10.39
CA ASP A 197 -17.16 -10.77 10.90
C ASP A 197 -18.01 -9.92 9.94
N PRO A 198 -19.03 -10.51 9.29
CA PRO A 198 -19.93 -9.77 8.40
C PRO A 198 -20.60 -8.57 9.09
N ALA A 199 -20.94 -8.67 10.38
CA ALA A 199 -21.60 -7.59 11.12
C ALA A 199 -20.69 -6.37 11.30
N GLN A 200 -19.38 -6.60 11.45
CA GLN A 200 -18.39 -5.52 11.52
C GLN A 200 -18.16 -4.85 10.17
N SER A 201 -18.17 -5.63 9.09
CA SER A 201 -18.10 -5.13 7.72
C SER A 201 -19.34 -4.28 7.36
N GLU A 202 -20.54 -4.73 7.74
CA GLU A 202 -21.77 -3.96 7.56
C GLU A 202 -21.76 -2.64 8.35
N LYS A 203 -21.26 -2.65 9.58
CA LYS A 203 -21.13 -1.43 10.40
C LYS A 203 -20.14 -0.45 9.78
N LEU A 204 -19.00 -0.92 9.26
CA LEU A 204 -18.04 -0.06 8.56
C LEU A 204 -18.66 0.54 7.29
N ALA A 205 -19.36 -0.28 6.49
CA ALA A 205 -20.05 0.20 5.29
C ALA A 205 -21.11 1.26 5.63
N ALA A 206 -21.86 1.07 6.71
CA ALA A 206 -22.86 2.04 7.18
C ALA A 206 -22.24 3.37 7.64
N GLU A 207 -21.13 3.34 8.39
CA GLU A 207 -20.44 4.58 8.82
C GLU A 207 -19.83 5.30 7.63
N LEU A 208 -19.21 4.55 6.72
CA LEU A 208 -18.65 5.08 5.48
C LEU A 208 -19.72 5.75 4.61
N LYS A 209 -20.86 5.08 4.43
CA LYS A 209 -22.04 5.65 3.77
C LYS A 209 -22.51 6.93 4.45
N THR A 210 -22.63 6.93 5.78
CA THR A 210 -23.12 8.11 6.52
C THR A 210 -22.18 9.30 6.36
N SER A 211 -20.86 9.07 6.43
CA SER A 211 -19.85 10.10 6.19
C SER A 211 -19.91 10.67 4.77
N ALA A 212 -20.12 9.80 3.77
CA ALA A 212 -20.29 10.20 2.37
C ALA A 212 -21.55 11.05 2.14
N GLU A 213 -22.69 10.63 2.70
CA GLU A 213 -23.95 11.37 2.62
C GLU A 213 -23.82 12.76 3.26
N ALA A 214 -23.24 12.83 4.46
CA ALA A 214 -23.02 14.09 5.16
C ALA A 214 -22.16 15.07 4.35
N LEU A 215 -21.11 14.59 3.66
CA LEU A 215 -20.28 15.44 2.82
C LEU A 215 -21.05 16.01 1.63
N ILE A 216 -21.84 15.18 0.94
CA ILE A 216 -22.55 15.59 -0.26
C ILE A 216 -23.75 16.48 0.06
N GLU A 217 -24.42 16.22 1.18
CA GLU A 217 -25.49 17.08 1.66
C GLU A 217 -24.96 18.47 2.03
N GLY A 218 -23.80 18.52 2.68
CA GLY A 218 -23.09 19.75 3.02
C GLY A 218 -22.34 20.43 1.88
N ALA A 219 -22.22 19.80 0.71
CA ALA A 219 -21.50 20.33 -0.45
C ALA A 219 -22.40 21.14 -1.39
N GLU A 220 -21.79 22.09 -2.10
CA GLU A 220 -22.36 22.69 -3.30
C GLU A 220 -22.08 21.76 -4.49
N VAL A 221 -23.10 21.50 -5.31
CA VAL A 221 -22.97 20.64 -6.49
C VAL A 221 -23.51 21.38 -7.70
N VAL A 222 -22.63 21.65 -8.65
CA VAL A 222 -22.92 22.41 -9.86
C VAL A 222 -22.64 21.52 -11.08
N ARG A 223 -23.53 21.51 -12.07
CA ARG A 223 -23.28 20.84 -13.34
C ARG A 223 -22.54 21.77 -14.28
N ASP A 224 -21.58 21.23 -15.02
CA ASP A 224 -20.91 21.98 -16.07
C ASP A 224 -21.87 22.26 -17.24
N ASP A 225 -22.02 23.52 -17.61
CA ASP A 225 -22.90 23.96 -18.70
C ASP A 225 -22.43 23.43 -20.08
N LYS A 226 -21.13 23.08 -20.21
CA LYS A 226 -20.52 22.61 -21.46
C LYS A 226 -20.41 21.09 -21.52
N ASP A 227 -20.40 20.42 -20.38
CA ASP A 227 -20.36 18.96 -20.27
C ASP A 227 -21.45 18.47 -19.33
N LYS A 228 -22.54 17.97 -19.92
CA LYS A 228 -23.69 17.47 -19.16
C LYS A 228 -23.37 16.26 -18.28
N THR A 229 -22.23 15.60 -18.47
CA THR A 229 -21.80 14.48 -17.63
C THR A 229 -20.93 14.91 -16.47
N HIS A 230 -20.49 16.16 -16.44
CA HIS A 230 -19.54 16.68 -15.48
C HIS A 230 -20.23 17.49 -14.38
N LEU A 231 -19.89 17.16 -13.13
CA LEU A 231 -20.37 17.80 -11.92
C LEU A 231 -19.17 18.30 -11.10
N THR A 232 -19.18 19.57 -10.72
CA THR A 232 -18.25 20.13 -9.75
C THR A 232 -18.89 20.08 -8.37
N VAL A 233 -18.24 19.38 -7.44
CA VAL A 233 -18.64 19.25 -6.04
C VAL A 233 -17.68 20.06 -5.18
N THR A 234 -18.19 21.10 -4.52
CA THR A 234 -17.40 21.95 -3.63
C THR A 234 -17.80 21.68 -2.18
N THR A 235 -16.87 21.14 -1.39
CA THR A 235 -16.97 21.01 0.07
C THR A 235 -15.93 21.87 0.77
N THR A 236 -15.71 21.71 2.07
CA THR A 236 -14.66 22.42 2.80
C THR A 236 -13.73 21.47 3.54
N THR A 237 -12.50 21.89 3.77
CA THR A 237 -11.47 21.12 4.50
C THR A 237 -11.91 20.77 5.92
N VAL A 238 -12.64 21.63 6.61
CA VAL A 238 -13.17 21.34 7.95
C VAL A 238 -14.20 20.22 7.89
N LYS A 239 -15.18 20.30 6.96
CA LYS A 239 -16.20 19.26 6.78
C LYS A 239 -15.59 17.90 6.40
N ALA A 240 -14.67 17.91 5.44
CA ALA A 240 -13.96 16.71 5.01
C ALA A 240 -13.15 16.07 6.16
N TYR A 241 -12.48 16.90 6.96
CA TYR A 241 -11.76 16.45 8.14
C TYR A 241 -12.69 15.87 9.21
N GLU A 242 -13.84 16.47 9.49
CA GLU A 242 -14.81 15.96 10.46
C GLU A 242 -15.32 14.56 10.07
N GLN A 243 -15.68 14.37 8.80
CA GLN A 243 -16.15 13.05 8.33
C GLN A 243 -15.02 12.03 8.24
N GLY A 244 -13.80 12.46 7.89
CA GLY A 244 -12.61 11.62 7.96
C GLY A 244 -12.31 11.15 9.38
N LYS A 245 -12.35 12.07 10.35
CA LYS A 245 -12.17 11.77 11.78
C LYS A 245 -13.21 10.77 12.28
N ARG A 246 -14.49 10.98 11.95
CA ARG A 246 -15.57 10.03 12.27
C ARG A 246 -15.31 8.62 11.71
N LEU A 247 -14.88 8.54 10.45
CA LEU A 247 -14.57 7.26 9.81
C LEU A 247 -13.40 6.55 10.51
N ILE A 248 -12.35 7.29 10.84
CA ILE A 248 -11.19 6.79 11.58
C ILE A 248 -11.58 6.27 12.96
N GLU A 249 -12.39 7.02 13.71
CA GLU A 249 -12.89 6.59 15.03
C GLU A 249 -13.74 5.32 14.93
N SER A 250 -14.54 5.20 13.87
CA SER A 250 -15.31 4.00 13.56
C SER A 250 -14.40 2.81 13.24
N LEU A 251 -13.37 3.03 12.42
CA LEU A 251 -12.36 2.02 12.10
C LEU A 251 -11.62 1.53 13.35
N LYS A 252 -11.21 2.43 14.26
CA LYS A 252 -10.57 2.06 15.54
C LYS A 252 -11.49 1.20 16.39
N THR A 253 -12.78 1.54 16.43
CA THR A 253 -13.78 0.78 17.19
C THR A 253 -13.98 -0.62 16.60
N ILE A 254 -13.98 -0.74 15.28
CA ILE A 254 -14.23 -2.01 14.57
C ILE A 254 -13.00 -2.92 14.59
N ALA A 255 -11.81 -2.36 14.35
CA ALA A 255 -10.57 -3.10 14.27
C ALA A 255 -10.01 -3.52 15.65
N GLY A 256 -10.56 -2.97 16.74
CA GLY A 256 -10.16 -3.27 18.11
C GLY A 256 -8.87 -2.56 18.54
N ALA A 257 -8.48 -2.74 19.81
CA ALA A 257 -7.39 -2.00 20.44
C ALA A 257 -6.03 -2.09 19.72
N PRO A 258 -5.54 -3.25 19.24
CA PRO A 258 -4.22 -3.33 18.61
C PRO A 258 -4.12 -2.55 17.30
N ALA A 259 -5.15 -2.62 16.46
CA ALA A 259 -5.21 -1.87 15.21
C ALA A 259 -5.50 -0.39 15.47
N GLY A 260 -6.31 -0.07 16.49
CA GLY A 260 -6.57 1.31 16.92
C GLY A 260 -5.30 2.03 17.35
N GLU A 261 -4.47 1.40 18.20
CA GLU A 261 -3.17 1.95 18.62
C GLU A 261 -2.19 2.12 17.44
N THR A 262 -2.22 1.20 16.47
CA THR A 262 -1.39 1.32 15.26
C THR A 262 -1.84 2.52 14.42
N LEU A 263 -3.14 2.69 14.27
CA LEU A 263 -3.74 3.81 13.53
C LEU A 263 -3.47 5.15 14.25
N ASP A 264 -3.53 5.17 15.58
CA ASP A 264 -3.16 6.32 16.42
C ASP A 264 -1.69 6.71 16.22
N LYS A 265 -0.77 5.73 16.22
CA LYS A 265 0.65 6.00 15.95
C LYS A 265 0.88 6.52 14.54
N ALA A 266 0.22 5.94 13.54
CA ALA A 266 0.40 6.32 12.14
C ALA A 266 -0.14 7.74 11.84
N LEU A 267 -1.25 8.12 12.50
CA LEU A 267 -1.88 9.42 12.31
C LEU A 267 -1.32 10.48 13.26
N GLY A 268 -0.78 10.09 14.41
CA GLY A 268 -0.28 10.96 15.46
C GLY A 268 -1.30 12.03 15.88
N ASP A 269 -0.80 13.15 16.38
CA ASP A 269 -1.61 14.32 16.79
C ASP A 269 -2.16 15.12 15.58
N GLU A 270 -1.97 14.63 14.35
CA GLU A 270 -2.43 15.34 13.15
C GLU A 270 -3.97 15.46 13.13
N LEU A 271 -4.67 14.53 13.78
CA LEU A 271 -6.13 14.49 13.91
C LEU A 271 -6.70 15.24 15.11
N ASP A 272 -5.88 15.90 15.93
CA ASP A 272 -6.40 16.62 17.10
C ASP A 272 -6.84 18.05 16.80
N LYS A 273 -6.32 18.62 15.70
CA LYS A 273 -6.60 20.00 15.32
C LYS A 273 -7.18 20.06 13.91
N PRO A 274 -8.38 20.64 13.73
CA PRO A 274 -8.96 20.81 12.40
C PRO A 274 -8.05 21.69 11.53
N PRO A 275 -8.01 21.44 10.21
CA PRO A 275 -7.29 22.30 9.28
C PRO A 275 -7.98 23.67 9.19
N ALA A 276 -7.26 24.67 8.67
CA ALA A 276 -7.89 25.93 8.26
C ALA A 276 -8.97 25.64 7.21
N ASP A 277 -10.12 26.30 7.35
CA ASP A 277 -11.27 26.11 6.46
C ASP A 277 -10.97 26.70 5.07
N LYS A 278 -11.00 25.83 4.06
CA LYS A 278 -10.75 26.15 2.67
C LYS A 278 -11.68 25.32 1.79
N PRO A 279 -12.13 25.85 0.64
CA PRO A 279 -12.90 25.06 -0.30
C PRO A 279 -12.06 23.87 -0.81
N ILE A 280 -12.72 22.73 -0.96
CA ILE A 280 -12.22 21.56 -1.67
C ILE A 280 -13.12 21.38 -2.88
N VAL A 281 -12.53 21.44 -4.06
CA VAL A 281 -13.22 21.19 -5.32
C VAL A 281 -12.89 19.78 -5.80
N MET A 282 -13.94 19.03 -6.14
CA MET A 282 -13.88 17.70 -6.72
C MET A 282 -14.68 17.69 -8.02
N ASP A 283 -14.12 17.09 -9.06
CA ASP A 283 -14.78 16.90 -10.34
C ASP A 283 -15.33 15.47 -10.39
N LEU A 284 -16.62 15.31 -10.71
CA LEU A 284 -17.31 14.03 -10.80
C LEU A 284 -17.87 13.88 -12.21
N TRP A 285 -17.72 12.69 -12.80
CA TRP A 285 -18.33 12.34 -14.08
C TRP A 285 -19.43 11.31 -13.85
N VAL A 286 -20.66 11.67 -14.18
CA VAL A 286 -21.83 10.80 -14.16
C VAL A 286 -22.49 10.84 -15.53
N ASP A 287 -22.63 9.68 -16.15
CA ASP A 287 -23.21 9.54 -17.48
C ASP A 287 -24.39 8.57 -17.42
N ASN A 288 -25.58 9.05 -17.79
CA ASN A 288 -26.84 8.30 -17.74
C ASN A 288 -27.12 7.67 -16.36
N GLY A 289 -26.83 8.41 -15.28
CA GLY A 289 -26.97 7.91 -13.92
C GLY A 289 -25.96 6.82 -13.54
N VAL A 290 -24.87 6.65 -14.29
CA VAL A 290 -23.77 5.74 -13.98
C VAL A 290 -22.52 6.56 -13.68
N PHE A 291 -21.95 6.36 -12.49
CA PHE A 291 -20.71 7.02 -12.12
C PHE A 291 -19.59 6.52 -13.05
N LYS A 292 -18.73 7.43 -13.50
CA LYS A 292 -17.63 7.11 -14.43
C LYS A 292 -16.28 7.41 -13.83
N ALA A 293 -16.16 8.55 -13.16
CA ALA A 293 -14.92 8.93 -12.50
C ALA A 293 -15.17 10.01 -11.44
N PHE A 294 -14.22 10.18 -10.54
CA PHE A 294 -14.00 11.46 -9.89
C PHE A 294 -12.53 11.84 -9.89
N GLU A 295 -12.26 13.11 -9.69
CA GLU A 295 -10.94 13.69 -9.68
C GLU A 295 -10.84 14.77 -8.59
N ILE A 296 -9.74 14.75 -7.85
CA ILE A 296 -9.43 15.78 -6.85
C ILE A 296 -8.05 16.36 -7.16
N ASN A 297 -7.97 17.67 -7.39
CA ASN A 297 -6.69 18.36 -7.57
C ASN A 297 -5.95 18.43 -6.22
N LEU A 298 -4.82 17.73 -6.08
CA LEU A 298 -4.03 17.71 -4.86
C LEU A 298 -3.27 19.03 -4.65
N LEU A 299 -2.96 19.77 -5.73
CA LEU A 299 -2.26 21.05 -5.62
C LEU A 299 -3.12 22.16 -5.01
N GLN A 300 -4.45 21.99 -4.94
CA GLN A 300 -5.34 22.95 -4.27
C GLN A 300 -5.04 23.11 -2.76
N PHE A 301 -4.33 22.14 -2.19
CA PHE A 301 -3.94 22.15 -0.77
C PHE A 301 -2.60 22.87 -0.51
N VAL A 302 -1.84 23.19 -1.56
CA VAL A 302 -0.53 23.84 -1.50
C VAL A 302 -0.72 25.34 -1.69
N ASP A 303 -0.32 26.12 -0.68
CA ASP A 303 -0.52 27.57 -0.71
C ASP A 303 0.26 28.22 -1.85
N GLY A 304 -0.44 29.04 -2.65
CA GLY A 304 0.13 29.76 -3.78
C GLY A 304 0.41 28.92 -5.03
N ASN A 305 -0.02 27.65 -5.08
CA ASN A 305 0.10 26.82 -6.27
C ASN A 305 -1.12 27.00 -7.19
N THR A 306 -0.87 27.19 -8.49
CA THR A 306 -1.91 27.32 -9.53
C THR A 306 -1.91 26.16 -10.52
N GLY A 307 -1.03 25.18 -10.33
CA GLY A 307 -0.95 23.99 -11.18
C GLY A 307 -2.09 23.00 -10.95
N ARG A 308 -2.10 21.97 -11.79
CA ARG A 308 -3.04 20.84 -11.69
C ARG A 308 -2.27 19.54 -11.55
N ALA A 309 -2.36 18.91 -10.38
CA ALA A 309 -1.96 17.53 -10.21
C ALA A 309 -3.02 16.84 -9.37
N SER A 310 -3.76 15.94 -9.98
CA SER A 310 -4.94 15.34 -9.41
C SER A 310 -4.78 13.86 -9.15
N LEU A 311 -5.53 13.36 -8.19
CA LEU A 311 -5.83 11.95 -8.06
C LEU A 311 -7.15 11.72 -8.79
N ARG A 312 -7.15 10.88 -9.81
CA ARG A 312 -8.33 10.50 -10.57
C ARG A 312 -8.66 9.04 -10.29
N VAL A 313 -9.92 8.77 -9.99
CA VAL A 313 -10.44 7.42 -9.85
C VAL A 313 -11.49 7.22 -10.93
N GLU A 314 -11.26 6.25 -11.80
CA GLU A 314 -12.20 5.87 -12.85
C GLU A 314 -12.86 4.56 -12.46
N LEU A 315 -14.18 4.43 -12.61
CA LEU A 315 -14.80 3.14 -12.45
C LEU A 315 -14.48 2.26 -13.66
N ALA A 316 -13.82 1.14 -13.38
CA ALA A 316 -13.65 0.08 -14.35
C ALA A 316 -14.98 -0.67 -14.45
N GLY A 317 -15.60 -0.65 -15.63
CA GLY A 317 -16.70 -1.59 -15.92
C GLY A 317 -16.20 -3.02 -15.68
N GLY A 318 -17.02 -3.87 -15.06
CA GLY A 318 -16.67 -5.19 -14.54
C GLY A 318 -16.02 -6.14 -15.55
N ALA A 319 -14.72 -5.94 -15.82
CA ALA A 319 -13.92 -6.83 -16.63
C ALA A 319 -13.93 -8.22 -15.99
N ALA A 320 -14.06 -9.26 -16.80
CA ALA A 320 -14.14 -10.62 -16.30
C ALA A 320 -12.87 -10.98 -15.52
N ILE A 321 -13.02 -11.24 -14.22
CA ILE A 321 -11.95 -11.75 -13.38
C ILE A 321 -11.94 -13.26 -13.56
N ALA A 322 -10.92 -13.78 -14.24
CA ALA A 322 -10.80 -15.21 -14.56
C ALA A 322 -9.45 -15.78 -14.14
N ALA A 323 -9.46 -17.06 -13.77
CA ALA A 323 -8.25 -17.81 -13.47
C ALA A 323 -7.38 -17.93 -14.74
N PRO A 324 -6.08 -17.60 -14.66
CA PRO A 324 -5.15 -17.82 -15.76
C PRO A 324 -4.98 -19.33 -16.02
N THR A 325 -4.98 -19.72 -17.30
CA THR A 325 -4.90 -21.13 -17.72
C THR A 325 -3.48 -21.71 -17.65
N ASP A 326 -2.48 -20.83 -17.59
CA ASP A 326 -1.04 -21.14 -17.62
C ASP A 326 -0.36 -20.98 -16.25
N ALA A 327 -1.14 -20.84 -15.18
CA ALA A 327 -0.60 -20.65 -13.83
C ALA A 327 0.19 -21.87 -13.34
N LYS A 328 1.40 -21.65 -12.84
CA LYS A 328 2.18 -22.69 -12.16
C LYS A 328 1.94 -22.65 -10.67
N LYS A 329 1.73 -23.80 -10.04
CA LYS A 329 1.59 -23.86 -8.58
C LYS A 329 2.90 -23.46 -7.92
N LEU A 330 2.85 -22.45 -7.04
CA LEU A 330 3.97 -22.05 -6.20
C LEU A 330 3.89 -22.84 -4.91
N ASP A 331 4.96 -23.55 -4.57
CA ASP A 331 5.05 -24.23 -3.30
C ASP A 331 5.52 -23.25 -2.23
N VAL A 332 4.55 -22.61 -1.57
CA VAL A 332 4.88 -21.63 -0.54
C VAL A 332 5.55 -22.29 0.66
N SER A 333 5.40 -23.60 0.90
CA SER A 333 6.15 -24.26 1.97
C SER A 333 7.65 -24.24 1.70
N LYS A 334 8.07 -24.21 0.43
CA LYS A 334 9.49 -24.03 0.06
C LYS A 334 9.99 -22.62 0.33
N ILE A 335 9.12 -21.61 0.22
CA ILE A 335 9.43 -20.25 0.67
C ILE A 335 9.61 -20.24 2.19
N PHE A 336 8.76 -20.96 2.94
CA PHE A 336 8.98 -21.15 4.38
C PHE A 336 10.25 -21.90 4.68
N GLU A 337 10.53 -22.99 3.98
CA GLU A 337 11.75 -23.77 4.19
C GLU A 337 12.99 -22.99 3.77
N SER A 338 12.93 -22.08 2.79
CA SER A 338 14.05 -21.18 2.51
C SER A 338 14.22 -20.14 3.61
N PHE A 339 13.12 -19.57 4.14
CA PHE A 339 13.21 -18.60 5.25
C PHE A 339 13.50 -19.23 6.62
N ALA A 340 13.05 -20.47 6.86
CA ALA A 340 13.10 -21.16 8.15
C ALA A 340 14.10 -22.34 8.17
N GLY A 341 14.39 -22.95 7.04
CA GLY A 341 15.42 -23.98 6.89
C GLY A 341 16.83 -23.38 6.98
N ASP A 342 17.00 -22.14 6.53
CA ASP A 342 18.15 -21.30 6.87
C ASP A 342 18.11 -20.76 8.31
N ALA A 343 17.24 -21.29 9.16
CA ALA A 343 17.35 -21.18 10.62
C ALA A 343 17.48 -22.54 11.32
N ALA A 344 17.38 -23.67 10.60
CA ALA A 344 17.20 -24.98 11.23
C ALA A 344 18.00 -26.17 10.66
N VAL A 345 18.73 -26.08 9.54
CA VAL A 345 19.45 -27.24 8.98
C VAL A 345 20.95 -27.00 8.81
N GLY A 346 21.67 -27.07 9.92
CA GLY A 346 23.10 -27.38 9.90
C GLY A 346 23.29 -28.90 9.95
N SER A 347 23.57 -29.53 8.81
CA SER A 347 24.53 -30.65 8.71
C SER A 347 24.58 -31.24 7.30
N ASP A 348 25.79 -31.26 6.75
CA ASP A 348 26.29 -32.30 5.84
C ASP A 348 26.00 -32.17 4.34
N LEU A 349 26.51 -31.10 3.71
CA LEU A 349 27.01 -31.18 2.33
C LEU A 349 28.41 -30.55 2.26
N GLY A 350 29.40 -31.41 2.09
CA GLY A 350 30.81 -31.07 2.14
C GLY A 350 31.34 -30.31 0.92
N GLY A 351 32.30 -29.42 1.20
CA GLY A 351 33.47 -29.24 0.35
C GLY A 351 33.35 -28.25 -0.80
N SER A 352 33.20 -26.95 -0.49
CA SER A 352 33.84 -25.90 -1.28
C SER A 352 33.97 -24.63 -0.44
N ASP A 353 35.19 -24.33 -0.02
CA ASP A 353 35.57 -23.03 0.52
C ASP A 353 35.30 -21.95 -0.55
N ASP A 354 34.74 -20.82 -0.11
CA ASP A 354 34.90 -19.47 -0.69
C ASP A 354 33.69 -18.74 -1.30
N LEU A 355 32.43 -19.15 -1.08
CA LEU A 355 31.29 -18.23 -1.22
C LEU A 355 30.24 -18.50 -0.12
N GLY A 356 30.20 -17.60 0.86
CA GLY A 356 29.39 -17.72 2.09
C GLY A 356 27.89 -17.80 1.83
N GLY A 357 27.34 -19.00 2.01
CA GLY A 357 25.91 -19.29 1.98
C GLY A 357 25.18 -18.78 3.22
N LEU A 358 23.99 -18.24 3.00
CA LEU A 358 23.11 -17.55 3.95
C LEU A 358 22.23 -18.51 4.75
N GLY A 359 22.78 -19.63 5.25
CA GLY A 359 21.99 -20.65 5.94
C GLY A 359 22.36 -20.88 7.40
N GLY A 360 21.42 -20.61 8.30
CA GLY A 360 21.51 -20.78 9.75
C GLY A 360 21.97 -19.50 10.44
N GLY A 361 21.33 -18.36 10.11
CA GLY A 361 21.86 -17.01 10.34
C GLY A 361 22.73 -16.92 11.59
N ASP A 362 24.05 -16.98 11.39
CA ASP A 362 25.05 -16.63 12.38
C ASP A 362 24.53 -15.36 13.09
N ALA A 363 24.78 -15.22 14.39
CA ALA A 363 24.48 -13.99 15.10
C ALA A 363 24.87 -12.75 14.29
N LYS A 364 25.88 -12.86 13.41
CA LYS A 364 26.22 -11.88 12.37
C LYS A 364 25.05 -11.49 11.45
N THR A 365 24.35 -12.43 10.80
CA THR A 365 23.20 -12.15 9.93
C THR A 365 22.08 -11.45 10.70
N TRP A 366 21.78 -11.91 11.92
CA TRP A 366 20.78 -11.26 12.76
C TRP A 366 21.21 -9.86 13.21
N ALA A 367 22.51 -9.67 13.48
CA ALA A 367 23.10 -8.38 13.77
C ALA A 367 23.02 -7.42 12.56
N GLU A 368 23.16 -7.92 11.32
CA GLU A 368 22.96 -7.14 10.09
C GLU A 368 21.49 -6.71 9.92
N LEU A 369 20.53 -7.60 10.18
CA LEU A 369 19.10 -7.29 10.14
C LEU A 369 18.71 -6.26 11.20
N VAL A 370 19.15 -6.44 12.45
CA VAL A 370 18.93 -5.46 13.53
C VAL A 370 19.49 -4.09 13.16
N GLY A 371 20.70 -4.06 12.58
CA GLY A 371 21.32 -2.82 12.12
C GLY A 371 20.53 -2.16 10.98
N THR A 372 20.05 -2.95 10.03
CA THR A 372 19.25 -2.46 8.90
C THR A 372 17.91 -1.91 9.35
N GLN A 373 17.20 -2.63 10.21
CA GLN A 373 15.93 -2.17 10.77
C GLN A 373 16.10 -0.86 11.54
N SER A 374 17.17 -0.74 12.33
CA SER A 374 17.48 0.50 13.04
C SER A 374 17.71 1.71 12.11
N VAL A 375 18.30 1.49 10.92
CA VAL A 375 18.48 2.53 9.89
C VAL A 375 17.15 2.85 9.20
N LEU A 376 16.35 1.83 8.86
CA LEU A 376 15.03 2.02 8.26
C LEU A 376 14.07 2.80 9.17
N MET A 377 14.08 2.50 10.47
CA MET A 377 13.31 3.25 11.47
C MET A 377 13.78 4.71 11.55
N ALA A 378 15.10 4.96 11.48
CA ALA A 378 15.61 6.33 11.43
C ALA A 378 15.25 7.08 10.14
N LEU A 379 15.13 6.38 9.00
CA LEU A 379 14.66 6.96 7.74
C LEU A 379 13.16 7.29 7.79
N SER A 380 12.35 6.39 8.34
CA SER A 380 10.90 6.53 8.46
C SER A 380 10.52 7.59 9.49
N ASP A 381 11.07 7.50 10.69
CA ASP A 381 10.59 8.23 11.87
C ASP A 381 11.48 9.46 12.17
N GLY A 382 12.53 9.66 11.39
CA GLY A 382 13.56 10.68 11.60
C GLY A 382 14.53 10.33 12.75
N GLY A 383 15.59 11.12 12.87
CA GLY A 383 16.60 10.96 13.92
C GLY A 383 17.82 10.15 13.51
N LYS A 384 18.55 9.61 14.50
CA LYS A 384 19.80 8.85 14.28
C LYS A 384 19.51 7.36 14.44
N PRO A 385 20.14 6.46 13.65
CA PRO A 385 19.96 5.01 13.82
C PRO A 385 20.13 4.55 15.28
N ALA A 386 21.12 5.10 15.99
CA ALA A 386 21.36 4.77 17.39
C ALA A 386 20.16 5.00 18.35
N SER A 387 19.26 5.97 18.08
CA SER A 387 18.07 6.18 18.92
C SER A 387 17.01 5.09 18.73
N HIS A 388 17.01 4.42 17.58
CA HIS A 388 16.04 3.39 17.18
C HIS A 388 16.51 1.96 17.47
N LEU A 389 17.79 1.76 17.78
CA LEU A 389 18.39 0.44 17.97
C LEU A 389 17.72 -0.40 19.07
N LYS A 390 17.20 0.23 20.14
CA LYS A 390 16.48 -0.50 21.21
C LYS A 390 15.16 -1.08 20.72
N GLU A 391 14.45 -0.37 19.85
CA GLU A 391 13.18 -0.82 19.31
C GLU A 391 13.40 -1.89 18.24
N ALA A 392 14.37 -1.69 17.34
CA ALA A 392 14.82 -2.73 16.42
C ALA A 392 15.22 -4.02 17.15
N ALA A 393 16.01 -3.90 18.23
CA ALA A 393 16.39 -5.05 19.07
C ALA A 393 15.17 -5.78 19.67
N LYS A 394 14.15 -5.04 20.11
CA LYS A 394 12.91 -5.61 20.66
C LYS A 394 12.10 -6.34 19.59
N ASN A 395 11.98 -5.76 18.40
CA ASN A 395 11.21 -6.32 17.29
C ASN A 395 11.85 -7.58 16.71
N MET A 396 13.18 -7.71 16.84
CA MET A 396 13.95 -8.87 16.37
C MET A 396 14.17 -9.94 17.44
N ALA A 397 13.70 -9.73 18.68
CA ALA A 397 13.80 -10.72 19.73
C ALA A 397 12.72 -11.80 19.53
N MET A 398 13.16 -13.03 19.27
CA MET A 398 12.28 -14.19 19.07
C MET A 398 12.89 -15.44 19.70
N PRO A 399 12.13 -16.53 19.92
CA PRO A 399 12.68 -17.74 20.53
C PRO A 399 13.95 -18.22 19.82
N GLY A 400 15.06 -18.32 20.56
CA GLY A 400 16.38 -18.72 20.04
C GLY A 400 17.31 -17.58 19.64
N ILE A 401 16.82 -16.34 19.57
CA ILE A 401 17.61 -15.13 19.24
C ILE A 401 17.46 -14.08 20.33
N THR A 402 18.57 -13.64 20.89
CA THR A 402 18.62 -12.57 21.89
C THR A 402 19.36 -11.38 21.32
N VAL A 403 18.75 -10.18 21.38
CA VAL A 403 19.39 -8.92 21.00
C VAL A 403 19.52 -8.03 22.24
N LYS A 404 20.75 -7.73 22.64
CA LYS A 404 21.06 -6.91 23.82
C LYS A 404 21.77 -5.63 23.38
N VAL A 405 21.12 -4.48 23.56
CA VAL A 405 21.78 -3.19 23.34
C VAL A 405 22.81 -2.95 24.44
N VAL A 406 24.09 -2.93 24.08
CA VAL A 406 25.22 -2.82 25.02
C VAL A 406 25.54 -1.37 25.32
N ARG A 407 25.46 -0.49 24.32
CA ARG A 407 25.59 0.98 24.46
C ARG A 407 24.91 1.68 23.30
N SER A 408 24.87 3.01 23.34
CA SER A 408 24.29 3.81 22.24
C SER A 408 24.91 3.41 20.89
N GLY A 409 24.05 2.99 19.96
CA GLY A 409 24.45 2.57 18.62
C GLY A 409 25.14 1.21 18.52
N VAL A 410 25.21 0.41 19.59
CA VAL A 410 25.86 -0.91 19.58
C VAL A 410 24.97 -1.97 20.26
N ALA A 411 24.73 -3.08 19.58
CA ALA A 411 23.99 -4.21 20.12
C ALA A 411 24.71 -5.53 19.88
N GLU A 412 24.65 -6.41 20.86
CA GLU A 412 25.09 -7.79 20.78
C GLU A 412 23.90 -8.67 20.41
N VAL A 413 24.10 -9.54 19.43
CA VAL A 413 23.11 -10.53 19.01
C VAL A 413 23.65 -11.91 19.34
N THR A 414 22.81 -12.76 19.91
CA THR A 414 23.09 -14.16 20.18
C THR A 414 22.08 -15.02 19.45
N SER A 415 22.54 -15.97 18.66
CA SER A 415 21.71 -16.95 17.94
C SER A 415 22.28 -18.34 18.16
N GLY A 416 21.58 -19.18 18.94
CA GLY A 416 22.11 -20.47 19.39
C GLY A 416 23.41 -20.34 20.18
N ARG A 417 24.54 -20.79 19.60
CA ARG A 417 25.89 -20.68 20.19
C ARG A 417 26.74 -19.55 19.60
N SER A 418 26.23 -18.85 18.58
CA SER A 418 26.93 -17.77 17.91
C SER A 418 26.65 -16.42 18.59
N VAL A 419 27.63 -15.52 18.55
CA VAL A 419 27.51 -14.16 19.06
C VAL A 419 28.13 -13.19 18.07
N ALA A 420 27.47 -12.05 17.86
CA ALA A 420 27.96 -11.00 17.00
C ALA A 420 27.62 -9.62 17.55
N CYS A 421 28.41 -8.65 17.17
CA CYS A 421 28.25 -7.27 17.56
C CYS A 421 27.89 -6.43 16.33
N VAL A 422 26.77 -5.72 16.37
CA VAL A 422 26.41 -4.69 15.39
C VAL A 422 26.66 -3.31 15.96
N THR A 423 27.32 -2.46 15.16
CA THR A 423 27.41 -1.02 15.37
C THR A 423 26.66 -0.32 14.24
N VAL A 424 25.60 0.40 14.58
CA VAL A 424 24.80 1.16 13.59
C VAL A 424 25.51 2.48 13.22
N PRO A 425 25.34 2.97 11.98
CA PRO A 425 25.98 4.20 11.53
C PRO A 425 25.46 5.44 12.28
N SER A 426 26.23 6.52 12.23
CA SER A 426 25.84 7.80 12.82
C SER A 426 24.76 8.55 12.02
N SER A 427 24.54 8.18 10.76
CA SER A 427 23.56 8.74 9.81
C SER A 427 22.79 7.62 9.10
N THR A 428 21.68 7.98 8.45
CA THR A 428 20.82 7.08 7.66
C THR A 428 21.44 6.63 6.33
N SER A 429 22.50 7.29 5.86
CA SER A 429 23.22 6.97 4.63
C SER A 429 24.36 5.94 4.82
N GLY A 430 24.68 5.60 6.06
CA GLY A 430 25.76 4.66 6.38
C GLY A 430 25.32 3.18 6.38
N LYS A 431 26.29 2.27 6.33
CA LYS A 431 26.07 0.83 6.55
C LYS A 431 26.41 0.46 8.00
N SER A 432 25.61 -0.43 8.59
CA SER A 432 25.92 -1.02 9.89
C SER A 432 27.18 -1.89 9.79
N LYS A 433 28.06 -1.78 10.80
CA LYS A 433 29.27 -2.60 10.90
C LYS A 433 28.97 -3.78 11.80
N VAL A 434 29.16 -5.00 11.28
CA VAL A 434 28.92 -6.23 12.02
C VAL A 434 30.19 -7.05 12.13
N VAL A 435 30.46 -7.57 13.33
CA VAL A 435 31.60 -8.43 13.60
C VAL A 435 31.15 -9.68 14.34
N ALA A 436 31.70 -10.85 13.97
CA ALA A 436 31.31 -12.16 14.52
C ALA A 436 31.99 -12.46 15.88
N HIS A 437 31.80 -11.56 16.85
CA HIS A 437 32.18 -11.73 18.24
C HIS A 437 31.31 -10.84 19.14
N ALA A 438 31.36 -11.07 20.45
CA ALA A 438 30.69 -10.26 21.45
C ALA A 438 31.07 -8.77 21.36
N CYS A 439 30.14 -7.91 21.79
CA CYS A 439 30.41 -6.49 22.02
C CYS A 439 31.12 -6.29 23.38
#